data_AF-A0A848GBX8-F1
#
_entry.id   AF-A0A848GBX8-F1
#
_cell.length_a   1.000
_cell.length_b   1.000
_cell.length_c   1.000
_cell.angle_alpha   90.00
_cell.angle_beta   90.00
_cell.angle_gamma   90.00
#
_symmetry.space_group_name_H-M   'P 1'
#
loop_
_entity.id
_entity.type
_entity.pdbx_description
1 polymer ?
#
loop_
_entity_poly.entity_id
_entity_poly.type
_entity_poly.pdbx_seq_one_letter_code
_entity_poly.pdbx_strand_id
1 'polypeptide(L)'
;MRKQLCEIRDIEQYLEQQQDPADQRVFEVRVLTSPDLAEKVSYQQKIVQLVRWLARRNKRQQLDKLYQQLMTDETYRQKITSIFQ
;
A
#
# COMPACT_ATOMS: atom_id res chain seq x y z
N MET A 1 -6.28 10.39 -23.22
CA MET A 1 -6.94 9.62 -22.14
C MET A 1 -6.67 8.12 -22.20
N ARG A 2 -7.12 7.35 -23.21
CA ARG A 2 -6.95 5.87 -23.23
C ARG A 2 -5.49 5.40 -23.08
N LYS A 3 -4.54 6.06 -23.76
CA LYS A 3 -3.09 5.75 -23.65
C LYS A 3 -2.51 6.02 -22.25
N GLN A 4 -2.92 7.11 -21.60
CA GLN A 4 -2.46 7.45 -20.25
C GLN A 4 -2.99 6.48 -19.20
N LEU A 5 -4.24 6.02 -19.36
CA LEU A 5 -4.83 5.00 -18.48
C LEU A 5 -4.15 3.63 -18.63
N CYS A 6 -3.75 3.25 -19.85
CA CYS A 6 -2.93 2.05 -20.07
C CYS A 6 -1.56 2.18 -19.38
N GLU A 7 -0.91 3.33 -19.51
CA GLU A 7 0.42 3.54 -18.93
C GLU A 7 0.43 3.50 -17.39
N ILE A 8 -0.59 4.09 -16.74
CA ILE A 8 -0.73 4.01 -15.28
C ILE A 8 -0.90 2.54 -14.84
N ARG A 9 -1.76 1.79 -15.53
CA ARG A 9 -1.99 0.37 -15.23
C ARG A 9 -0.72 -0.46 -15.39
N ASP A 10 0.07 -0.22 -16.45
CA ASP A 10 1.32 -0.94 -16.67
C ASP A 10 2.33 -0.64 -15.56
N ILE A 11 2.43 0.63 -15.14
CA ILE A 11 3.27 1.04 -14.00
C ILE A 11 2.81 0.34 -12.71
N GLU A 12 1.50 0.29 -12.44
CA GLU A 12 0.97 -0.36 -11.24
C GLU A 12 1.26 -1.86 -11.24
N GLN A 13 1.04 -2.56 -12.35
CA GLN A 13 1.36 -3.99 -12.48
C GLN A 13 2.85 -4.27 -12.28
N TYR A 14 3.71 -3.40 -12.81
CA TYR A 14 5.16 -3.46 -12.56
C TYR A 14 5.50 -3.27 -11.08
N LEU A 15 4.95 -2.25 -10.42
CA LEU A 15 5.21 -1.96 -9.01
C LEU A 15 4.66 -3.03 -8.05
N GLU A 16 3.59 -3.72 -8.44
CA GLU A 16 2.98 -4.81 -7.68
C GLU A 16 3.58 -6.18 -8.00
N GLN A 17 4.57 -6.26 -8.89
CA GLN A 17 5.20 -7.52 -9.34
C GLN A 17 4.18 -8.53 -9.89
N GLN A 18 3.15 -8.02 -10.60
CA GLN A 18 2.06 -8.83 -11.16
C GLN A 18 2.26 -9.14 -12.66
N GLN A 19 3.42 -8.79 -13.22
CA GLN A 19 3.76 -9.09 -14.61
C GLN A 19 4.45 -10.45 -14.73
N ASP A 20 4.37 -11.07 -15.90
CA ASP A 20 5.25 -12.18 -16.24
C ASP A 20 6.72 -11.70 -16.16
N PRO A 21 7.66 -12.52 -15.67
CA PRO A 21 9.08 -12.17 -15.61
C PRO A 21 9.65 -11.59 -16.91
N ALA A 22 9.21 -12.08 -18.07
CA ALA A 22 9.67 -11.54 -19.36
C ALA A 22 9.19 -10.10 -19.60
N ASP A 23 7.92 -9.83 -19.34
CA ASP A 23 7.30 -8.51 -19.47
C ASP A 23 7.90 -7.51 -18.48
N GLN A 24 8.21 -7.98 -17.27
CA GLN A 24 8.88 -7.18 -16.25
C GLN A 24 10.25 -6.69 -16.75
N ARG A 25 11.06 -7.56 -17.37
CA ARG A 25 12.37 -7.17 -17.92
C ARG A 25 12.25 -6.16 -19.06
N VAL A 26 11.26 -6.35 -19.95
CA VAL A 26 10.99 -5.38 -21.02
C VAL A 26 10.60 -4.03 -20.43
N PHE A 27 9.77 -4.02 -19.38
CA PHE A 27 9.38 -2.80 -18.70
C PHE A 27 10.57 -2.11 -18.00
N GLU A 28 11.44 -2.86 -17.34
CA GLU A 28 12.68 -2.32 -16.73
C GLU A 28 13.55 -1.61 -17.76
N VAL A 29 13.76 -2.21 -18.94
CA VAL A 29 14.52 -1.59 -20.03
C VAL A 29 13.84 -0.30 -20.51
N ARG A 30 12.51 -0.29 -20.65
CA ARG A 30 11.75 0.92 -21.01
C ARG A 30 11.92 2.04 -19.99
N VAL A 31 11.89 1.71 -18.69
CA VAL A 31 12.13 2.68 -17.62
C VAL A 31 13.54 3.26 -17.70
N LEU A 32 14.55 2.44 -17.96
CA LEU A 32 15.94 2.90 -18.08
C LEU A 32 16.19 3.78 -19.31
N THR A 33 15.44 3.54 -20.38
CA THR A 33 15.63 4.21 -21.68
C THR A 33 14.71 5.41 -21.90
N SER A 34 13.67 5.58 -21.07
CA SER A 34 12.69 6.66 -21.19
C SER A 34 12.62 7.49 -19.90
N PRO A 35 13.21 8.70 -19.88
CA PRO A 35 13.19 9.58 -18.70
C PRO A 35 11.78 9.95 -18.21
N ASP A 36 10.85 10.20 -19.14
CA ASP A 36 9.45 10.51 -18.83
C ASP A 36 8.74 9.35 -18.12
N LEU A 37 8.96 8.11 -18.59
CA LEU A 37 8.42 6.92 -17.92
C LEU A 37 9.05 6.72 -16.54
N ALA A 38 10.36 6.93 -16.41
CA ALA A 38 11.06 6.82 -15.12
C ALA A 38 10.51 7.81 -14.08
N GLU A 39 10.25 9.05 -14.51
CA GLU A 39 9.64 10.07 -13.65
C GLU A 39 8.23 9.66 -13.21
N LYS A 40 7.39 9.18 -14.13
CA LYS A 40 6.04 8.67 -13.81
C LYS A 40 6.06 7.49 -12.84
N VAL A 41 6.98 6.53 -13.05
CA VAL A 41 7.17 5.39 -12.14
C VAL A 41 7.56 5.88 -10.74
N SER A 42 8.50 6.82 -10.64
CA SER A 42 8.92 7.42 -9.36
C SER A 42 7.77 8.11 -8.63
N TYR A 43 6.94 8.87 -9.35
CA TYR A 43 5.74 9.49 -8.77
C TYR A 43 4.72 8.44 -8.30
N GLN A 44 4.43 7.43 -9.11
CA GLN A 44 3.48 6.38 -8.73
C GLN A 44 3.96 5.60 -7.50
N GLN A 45 5.26 5.31 -7.40
CA GLN A 45 5.85 4.71 -6.21
C GLN A 45 5.58 5.54 -4.95
N LYS A 46 5.82 6.86 -5.01
CA LYS A 46 5.55 7.77 -3.88
C LYS A 46 4.06 7.82 -3.54
N ILE A 47 3.19 7.88 -4.54
CA ILE A 47 1.73 7.89 -4.35
C ILE A 47 1.29 6.62 -3.61
N VAL A 48 1.69 5.44 -4.10
CA VAL A 48 1.35 4.15 -3.48
C VAL A 48 1.88 4.09 -2.04
N GLN A 49 3.10 4.57 -1.78
CA GLN A 49 3.65 4.63 -0.42
C GLN A 49 2.81 5.51 0.51
N LEU A 50 2.42 6.71 0.07
CA LEU A 50 1.59 7.63 0.84
C LEU A 50 0.21 7.04 1.14
N VAL A 51 -0.44 6.45 0.13
CA VAL A 51 -1.75 5.79 0.30
C VAL A 51 -1.65 4.66 1.31
N ARG A 52 -0.63 3.79 1.19
CA ARG A 52 -0.40 2.68 2.15
C ARG A 52 -0.12 3.19 3.56
N TRP A 53 0.64 4.28 3.70
CA TRP A 53 0.90 4.89 5.00
C TRP A 53 -0.37 5.44 5.65
N LEU A 54 -1.16 6.20 4.90
CA LEU A 54 -2.44 6.74 5.36
C LEU A 54 -3.42 5.62 5.74
N ALA A 55 -3.54 4.60 4.91
CA ALA A 55 -4.40 3.45 5.17
C ALA A 55 -4.02 2.75 6.49
N ARG A 56 -2.71 2.54 6.74
CA ARG A 56 -2.21 1.97 7.99
C ARG A 56 -2.51 2.87 9.20
N ARG A 57 -2.33 4.18 9.06
CA ARG A 57 -2.66 5.15 10.10
C ARG A 57 -4.15 5.10 10.46
N ASN A 58 -5.02 5.06 9.46
CA ASN A 58 -6.47 4.99 9.66
C ASN A 58 -6.88 3.67 10.34
N LYS A 59 -6.33 2.53 9.90
CA LYS A 59 -6.57 1.24 10.56
C LYS A 59 -6.12 1.25 12.03
N ARG A 60 -4.96 1.82 12.33
CA ARG A 60 -4.48 1.95 13.71
C ARG A 60 -5.44 2.78 14.57
N GLN A 61 -5.90 3.92 14.07
CA GLN A 61 -6.87 4.74 14.78
C GLN A 61 -8.20 4.02 15.03
N GLN A 62 -8.65 3.19 14.08
CA GLN A 62 -9.85 2.36 14.28
C GLN A 62 -9.64 1.32 15.37
N LEU A 63 -8.47 0.65 15.38
CA LEU A 63 -8.12 -0.31 16.42
C LEU A 63 -7.99 0.34 17.79
N ASP A 64 -7.36 1.51 17.89
CA ASP A 64 -7.21 2.24 19.15
C ASP A 64 -8.59 2.63 19.73
N LYS A 65 -9.53 3.08 18.87
CA LYS A 65 -10.91 3.37 19.27
C LYS A 65 -11.65 2.13 19.75
N LEU A 66 -11.55 1.03 19.00
CA LEU A 66 -12.17 -0.24 19.38
C LEU A 66 -11.62 -0.74 20.71
N TYR A 67 -10.30 -0.68 20.89
CA TYR A 67 -9.64 -1.05 22.14
C TYR A 67 -10.16 -0.21 23.32
N GLN A 68 -10.23 1.12 23.17
CA GLN A 68 -10.77 1.99 24.21
C GLN A 68 -12.22 1.65 24.55
N GLN A 69 -13.05 1.32 23.56
CA GLN A 69 -14.43 0.89 23.77
C GLN A 69 -14.52 -0.46 24.50
N LEU A 70 -13.67 -1.43 24.14
CA LEU A 70 -13.67 -2.73 24.81
C LEU A 70 -13.14 -2.66 26.25
N MET A 71 -12.23 -1.73 26.54
CA MET A 71 -11.71 -1.51 27.89
C MET A 71 -12.73 -0.95 28.89
N THR A 72 -13.86 -0.40 28.43
CA THR A 72 -14.94 0.02 29.33
C THR A 72 -15.76 -1.16 29.86
N ASP A 73 -15.70 -2.32 29.20
CA ASP A 73 -16.28 -3.57 29.70
C ASP A 73 -15.32 -4.22 30.71
N GLU A 74 -15.75 -4.24 31.97
CA GLU A 74 -15.01 -4.83 33.08
C GLU A 74 -14.63 -6.30 32.84
N THR A 75 -15.54 -7.08 32.24
CA THR A 75 -15.33 -8.51 31.98
C THR A 75 -14.26 -8.71 30.92
N TYR A 76 -14.29 -7.90 29.86
CA TYR A 76 -13.27 -7.93 28.83
C TYR A 76 -11.91 -7.50 29.39
N ARG A 77 -11.89 -6.42 30.18
CA ARG A 77 -10.67 -5.90 30.82
C ARG A 77 -10.02 -6.95 31.72
N GLN A 78 -10.78 -7.60 32.58
CA GLN A 78 -10.24 -8.65 33.46
C GLN A 78 -9.67 -9.83 32.66
N LYS A 79 -10.39 -10.29 31.63
CA LYS A 79 -9.96 -11.40 30.77
C LYS A 79 -8.69 -11.09 29.98
N ILE A 80 -8.53 -9.88 29.46
CA ILE A 80 -7.34 -9.55 28.68
C ILE A 80 -6.12 -9.32 29.59
N THR A 81 -6.32 -8.69 30.76
CA THR A 81 -5.23 -8.49 31.72
C THR A 81 -4.69 -9.83 32.25
N SER A 82 -5.55 -10.84 32.44
CA SER A 82 -5.10 -12.18 32.85
C SER A 82 -4.25 -12.92 31.81
N ILE A 83 -4.22 -12.47 30.54
CA ILE A 83 -3.34 -13.06 29.51
C ILE A 83 -1.88 -12.61 29.71
N PHE A 84 -1.67 -11.44 30.30
CA PHE A 84 -0.35 -10.82 30.48
C PHE A 84 0.17 -10.90 31.92
N GLN A 85 -0.51 -11.67 32.79
CA GLN A 85 -0.05 -12.05 34.12
C GLN A 85 0.72 -13.37 34.06
#